data_AF-A0A0M9XM73-F1
#
_entry.id   AF-A0A0M9XM73-F1
#
_cell.length_a   1.000
_cell.length_b   1.000
_cell.length_c   1.000
_cell.angle_alpha   90.00
_cell.angle_beta   90.00
_cell.angle_gamma   90.00
#
_symmetry.space_group_name_H-M   'P 1'
#
loop_
_entity.id
_entity.type
_entity.pdbx_description
1 polymer ?
#
loop_
_entity_poly.entity_id
_entity_poly.type
_entity_poly.pdbx_seq_one_letter_code
_entity_poly.pdbx_strand_id
1 'polypeptide(L)'
;MSTPEPYAGFIDHIEGFLGKVYDAEPPVIEGKNRGFALFFCKTPAEDLVSVVTNGLRFQKITTIMPMELACTVLPEQRAYARALVALTANLVIRMGEAVQLDQVIPAPEPFWDDLDMAGVMIVNHPYIEDGFESVQNAEGRTEMQMLTVVPVTAAEIAYVNERDADALYEIWEEEETDLLDVTRASAV
;
A
#
# COMPACT_ATOMS: atom_id res chain seq x y z
N MET A 1 -28.49 2.55 22.62
CA MET A 1 -28.07 2.54 21.21
C MET A 1 -26.68 1.95 21.19
N SER A 2 -26.46 0.84 20.46
CA SER A 2 -25.12 0.28 20.30
C SER A 2 -24.28 1.32 19.59
N THR A 3 -23.07 1.60 20.09
CA THR A 3 -22.09 2.35 19.33
C THR A 3 -21.84 1.60 18.01
N PRO A 4 -21.80 2.28 16.86
CA PRO A 4 -21.39 1.65 15.61
C PRO A 4 -20.02 0.98 15.78
N GLU A 5 -19.84 -0.20 15.21
CA GLU A 5 -18.53 -0.85 15.18
C GLU A 5 -17.58 0.01 14.32
N PRO A 6 -16.46 0.51 14.88
CA PRO A 6 -15.52 1.32 14.12
C PRO A 6 -15.00 0.55 12.90
N TYR A 7 -14.92 1.21 11.74
CA TYR A 7 -14.34 0.63 10.52
C TYR A 7 -15.11 -0.56 9.93
N ALA A 8 -16.41 -0.71 10.25
CA ALA A 8 -17.24 -1.79 9.73
C ALA A 8 -17.27 -1.84 8.19
N GLY A 9 -17.12 -0.69 7.52
CA GLY A 9 -17.09 -0.60 6.06
C GLY A 9 -15.79 -1.05 5.40
N PHE A 10 -14.72 -1.35 6.17
CA PHE A 10 -13.40 -1.62 5.61
C PHE A 10 -13.36 -2.81 4.65
N ILE A 11 -13.98 -3.94 5.01
CA ILE A 11 -13.98 -5.14 4.16
C ILE A 11 -14.75 -4.87 2.87
N ASP A 12 -15.96 -4.32 2.99
CA ASP A 12 -16.79 -4.00 1.84
C ASP A 12 -16.09 -3.00 0.90
N HIS A 13 -15.36 -2.05 1.48
CA HIS A 13 -14.56 -1.07 0.74
C HIS A 13 -13.46 -1.74 -0.08
N ILE A 14 -12.58 -2.53 0.56
CA ILE A 14 -11.49 -3.19 -0.18
C ILE A 14 -12.04 -4.19 -1.20
N GLU A 15 -13.13 -4.90 -0.90
CA GLU A 15 -13.71 -5.85 -1.85
C GLU A 15 -14.40 -5.16 -3.04
N GLY A 16 -14.93 -3.95 -2.83
CA GLY A 16 -15.53 -3.13 -3.87
C GLY A 16 -14.53 -2.63 -4.90
N PHE A 17 -13.29 -2.33 -4.47
CA PHE A 17 -12.24 -1.78 -5.33
C PHE A 17 -11.21 -2.84 -5.80
N LEU A 18 -10.75 -3.71 -4.91
CA LEU A 18 -9.64 -4.65 -5.14
C LEU A 18 -10.12 -6.09 -5.40
N GLY A 19 -11.44 -6.31 -5.41
CA GLY A 19 -12.04 -7.63 -5.54
C GLY A 19 -11.99 -8.46 -4.26
N LYS A 20 -12.47 -9.71 -4.34
CA LYS A 20 -12.74 -10.52 -3.14
C LYS A 20 -11.48 -10.86 -2.36
N VAL A 21 -11.58 -10.80 -1.04
CA VAL A 21 -10.55 -11.34 -0.16
C VAL A 21 -10.60 -12.87 -0.26
N TYR A 22 -9.54 -13.47 -0.79
CA TYR A 22 -9.49 -14.92 -1.01
C TYR A 22 -8.53 -15.65 -0.05
N ASP A 23 -7.63 -14.92 0.59
CA ASP A 23 -6.65 -15.46 1.54
C ASP A 23 -6.26 -14.40 2.58
N ALA A 24 -5.69 -14.83 3.71
CA ALA A 24 -5.24 -13.95 4.77
C ALA A 24 -4.05 -14.53 5.54
N GLU A 25 -3.05 -13.69 5.80
CA GLU A 25 -1.97 -13.99 6.74
C GLU A 25 -2.29 -13.40 8.12
N PRO A 26 -2.36 -14.23 9.17
CA PRO A 26 -2.65 -13.76 10.51
C PRO A 26 -1.47 -12.94 11.08
N PRO A 27 -1.70 -12.12 12.12
CA PRO A 27 -0.66 -11.27 12.70
C PRO A 27 0.46 -12.04 13.41
N VAL A 28 0.31 -13.35 13.62
CA VAL A 28 1.26 -14.21 14.36
C VAL A 28 2.00 -15.21 13.47
N ILE A 29 1.94 -15.05 12.15
CA ILE A 29 2.48 -16.04 11.19
C ILE A 29 3.98 -16.28 11.35
N GLU A 30 4.75 -15.26 11.78
CA GLU A 30 6.19 -15.34 12.05
C GLU A 30 6.52 -15.67 13.53
N GLY A 31 5.54 -16.18 14.28
CA GLY A 31 5.68 -16.58 15.69
C GLY A 31 5.62 -15.43 16.69
N LYS A 32 5.69 -14.17 16.24
CA LYS A 32 5.43 -12.97 17.05
C LYS A 32 4.27 -12.19 16.45
N ASN A 33 3.49 -11.55 17.31
CA ASN A 33 2.41 -10.67 16.87
C ASN A 33 2.99 -9.37 16.29
N ARG A 34 2.86 -9.18 14.96
CA ARG A 34 3.30 -7.97 14.25
C ARG A 34 2.30 -6.81 14.30
N GLY A 35 1.16 -6.99 14.95
CA GLY A 35 0.11 -5.97 15.12
C GLY A 35 -0.94 -5.93 14.01
N PHE A 36 -0.68 -6.53 12.83
CA PHE A 36 -1.60 -6.52 11.69
C PHE A 36 -1.62 -7.85 10.92
N ALA A 37 -2.77 -8.19 10.36
CA ALA A 37 -2.91 -9.23 9.34
C ALA A 37 -2.61 -8.65 7.94
N LEU A 38 -2.40 -9.52 6.96
CA LEU A 38 -2.44 -9.15 5.54
C LEU A 38 -3.60 -9.87 4.88
N PHE A 39 -4.40 -9.14 4.12
CA PHE A 39 -5.43 -9.69 3.25
C PHE A 39 -4.95 -9.71 1.82
N PHE A 40 -5.31 -10.78 1.11
CA PHE A 40 -5.03 -10.93 -0.30
C PHE A 40 -6.35 -10.82 -1.06
N CYS A 41 -6.44 -9.79 -1.90
CA CYS A 41 -7.57 -9.52 -2.76
C CYS A 41 -7.22 -9.87 -4.20
N LYS A 42 -8.22 -10.25 -4.98
CA LYS A 42 -8.04 -10.53 -6.40
C LYS A 42 -9.19 -9.92 -7.20
N THR A 43 -8.85 -9.08 -8.17
CA THR A 43 -9.83 -8.52 -9.11
C THR A 43 -10.16 -9.56 -10.19
N PRO A 44 -11.44 -9.93 -10.41
CA PRO A 44 -11.80 -10.93 -11.41
C PRO A 44 -11.54 -10.53 -12.86
N ALA A 45 -11.48 -9.22 -13.16
CA ALA A 45 -11.38 -8.70 -14.52
C ALA A 45 -9.94 -8.70 -15.06
N GLU A 46 -8.96 -8.39 -14.21
CA GLU A 46 -7.58 -8.10 -14.64
C GLU A 46 -6.55 -9.08 -14.04
N ASP A 47 -7.01 -10.07 -13.28
CA ASP A 47 -6.19 -11.05 -12.56
C ASP A 47 -5.20 -10.46 -11.53
N LEU A 48 -5.19 -9.14 -11.34
CA LEU A 48 -4.32 -8.44 -10.38
C LEU A 48 -4.51 -8.92 -8.95
N VAL A 49 -3.41 -8.89 -8.20
CA VAL A 49 -3.37 -9.27 -6.80
C VAL A 49 -3.02 -8.06 -5.95
N SER A 50 -3.88 -7.76 -4.99
CA SER A 50 -3.63 -6.70 -4.01
C SER A 50 -3.39 -7.30 -2.63
N VAL A 51 -2.34 -6.84 -1.96
CA VAL A 51 -2.08 -7.13 -0.56
C VAL A 51 -2.43 -5.90 0.27
N VAL A 52 -3.26 -6.09 1.30
CA VAL A 52 -3.75 -4.99 2.13
C VAL A 52 -3.48 -5.29 3.59
N THR A 53 -3.02 -4.31 4.37
CA THR A 53 -2.96 -4.46 5.83
C THR A 53 -4.35 -4.51 6.42
N ASN A 54 -4.52 -5.33 7.46
CA ASN A 54 -5.68 -5.27 8.32
C ASN A 54 -5.22 -5.21 9.77
N GLY A 55 -5.18 -4.00 10.32
CA GLY A 55 -4.91 -3.78 11.73
C GLY A 55 -4.08 -2.53 12.03
N LEU A 56 -3.54 -1.85 11.03
CA LEU A 56 -2.78 -0.61 11.23
C LEU A 56 -3.64 0.48 11.88
N ARG A 57 -4.92 0.57 11.48
CA ARG A 57 -5.89 1.52 12.05
C ARG A 57 -6.13 1.37 13.55
N PHE A 58 -5.74 0.24 14.15
CA PHE A 58 -5.85 -0.02 15.59
C PHE A 58 -4.53 0.16 16.35
N GLN A 59 -3.42 0.44 15.66
CA GLN A 59 -2.13 0.62 16.30
C GLN A 59 -1.98 2.04 16.86
N LYS A 60 -1.04 2.20 17.81
CA LYS A 60 -0.69 3.49 18.39
C LYS A 60 0.23 4.27 17.43
N ILE A 61 -0.37 4.78 16.36
CA ILE A 61 0.31 5.57 15.32
C ILE A 61 -0.16 7.02 15.44
N THR A 62 0.78 7.95 15.44
CA THR A 62 0.48 9.38 15.35
C THR A 62 0.05 9.68 13.92
N THR A 63 -1.22 10.05 13.74
CA THR A 63 -1.81 10.33 12.42
C THR A 63 -2.99 11.29 12.56
N ILE A 64 -3.28 12.03 11.48
CA ILE A 64 -4.49 12.83 11.35
C ILE A 64 -5.72 11.92 11.21
N MET A 65 -5.56 10.80 10.52
CA MET A 65 -6.62 9.83 10.25
C MET A 65 -6.07 8.41 10.28
N PRO A 66 -6.79 7.43 10.88
CA PRO A 66 -6.43 6.02 10.81
C PRO A 66 -6.17 5.59 9.37
N MET A 67 -5.25 4.65 9.16
CA MET A 67 -4.88 4.22 7.81
C MET A 67 -4.67 2.72 7.70
N GLU A 68 -4.81 2.21 6.48
CA GLU A 68 -4.28 0.92 6.04
C GLU A 68 -3.47 1.11 4.75
N LEU A 69 -2.59 0.16 4.47
CA LEU A 69 -1.71 0.17 3.30
C LEU A 69 -2.17 -0.91 2.32
N ALA A 70 -2.09 -0.61 1.02
CA ALA A 70 -2.31 -1.56 -0.06
C ALA A 70 -1.11 -1.58 -1.01
N CYS A 71 -0.89 -2.70 -1.70
CA CYS A 71 0.02 -2.80 -2.84
C CYS A 71 -0.60 -3.74 -3.85
N THR A 72 -0.75 -3.31 -5.10
CA THR A 72 -1.32 -4.09 -6.20
C THR A 72 -0.23 -4.39 -7.20
N VAL A 73 -0.14 -5.65 -7.62
CA VAL A 73 0.89 -6.15 -8.55
C VAL A 73 0.32 -7.21 -9.48
N LEU A 74 1.12 -7.61 -10.46
CA LEU A 74 0.85 -8.78 -11.31
C LEU A 74 0.73 -10.08 -10.48
N PRO A 75 -0.09 -11.07 -10.90
CA PRO A 75 -0.43 -12.23 -10.07
C PRO A 75 0.77 -13.03 -9.55
N GLU A 76 1.78 -13.23 -10.38
CA GLU A 76 3.01 -13.95 -10.06
C GLU A 76 3.92 -13.19 -9.09
N GLN A 77 3.70 -11.89 -8.92
CA GLN A 77 4.51 -10.99 -8.10
C GLN A 77 3.95 -10.79 -6.70
N ARG A 78 2.88 -11.52 -6.31
CA ARG A 78 2.24 -11.46 -4.98
C ARG A 78 3.22 -11.44 -3.80
N ALA A 79 4.29 -12.23 -3.88
CA ALA A 79 5.29 -12.32 -2.80
C ALA A 79 6.01 -10.99 -2.55
N TYR A 80 6.25 -10.22 -3.61
CA TYR A 80 6.85 -8.89 -3.55
C TYR A 80 5.90 -7.90 -2.87
N ALA A 81 4.65 -7.79 -3.33
CA ALA A 81 3.63 -6.94 -2.70
C ALA A 81 3.43 -7.26 -1.21
N ARG A 82 3.38 -8.54 -0.85
CA ARG A 82 3.32 -8.99 0.54
C ARG A 82 4.46 -8.42 1.37
N ALA A 83 5.69 -8.53 0.89
CA ALA A 83 6.87 -8.05 1.60
C ALA A 83 6.89 -6.53 1.70
N LEU A 84 6.61 -5.79 0.62
CA LEU A 84 6.60 -4.32 0.61
C LEU A 84 5.59 -3.77 1.63
N VAL A 85 4.36 -4.30 1.62
CA VAL A 85 3.31 -3.89 2.55
C VAL A 85 3.70 -4.23 3.99
N ALA A 86 4.21 -5.45 4.24
CA ALA A 86 4.63 -5.86 5.58
C ALA A 86 5.80 -5.01 6.11
N LEU A 87 6.81 -4.72 5.29
CA LEU A 87 7.98 -3.94 5.69
C LEU A 87 7.58 -2.49 5.99
N THR A 88 6.76 -1.88 5.13
CA THR A 88 6.25 -0.52 5.33
C THR A 88 5.37 -0.42 6.58
N ALA A 89 4.46 -1.39 6.78
CA ALA A 89 3.62 -1.46 7.97
C ALA A 89 4.43 -1.62 9.27
N ASN A 90 5.46 -2.47 9.27
CA ASN A 90 6.36 -2.63 10.40
C ASN A 90 7.16 -1.35 10.69
N LEU A 91 7.59 -0.63 9.65
CA LEU A 91 8.27 0.65 9.80
C LEU A 91 7.36 1.68 10.49
N VAL A 92 6.13 1.84 10.00
CA VAL A 92 5.10 2.71 10.58
C VAL A 92 4.89 2.41 12.06
N ILE A 93 4.69 1.13 12.42
CA ILE A 93 4.47 0.71 13.81
C ILE A 93 5.70 1.03 14.66
N ARG A 94 6.90 0.75 14.15
CA ARG A 94 8.17 0.98 14.87
C ARG A 94 8.42 2.45 15.12
N MET A 95 8.12 3.30 14.14
CA MET A 95 8.27 4.76 14.26
C MET A 95 7.16 5.39 15.10
N GLY A 96 5.98 4.77 15.15
CA GLY A 96 4.81 5.33 15.83
C GLY A 96 4.22 6.54 15.10
N GLU A 97 4.49 6.66 13.80
CA GLU A 97 4.09 7.78 12.94
C GLU A 97 3.59 7.24 11.60
N ALA A 98 2.50 7.82 11.09
CA ALA A 98 1.95 7.43 9.80
C ALA A 98 2.84 7.91 8.66
N VAL A 99 2.83 7.14 7.57
CA VAL A 99 3.39 7.61 6.30
C VAL A 99 2.47 8.64 5.67
N GLN A 100 3.04 9.50 4.83
CA GLN A 100 2.32 10.55 4.12
C GLN A 100 2.27 10.26 2.63
N LEU A 101 1.26 10.79 1.95
CA LEU A 101 1.24 10.82 0.49
C LEU A 101 2.51 11.50 -0.03
N ASP A 102 3.01 11.02 -1.17
CA ASP A 102 4.23 11.47 -1.85
C ASP A 102 5.54 11.19 -1.10
N GLN A 103 5.44 10.50 0.05
CA GLN A 103 6.61 10.10 0.81
C GLN A 103 7.35 8.96 0.12
N VAL A 104 8.64 9.16 -0.12
CA VAL A 104 9.58 8.12 -0.54
C VAL A 104 10.30 7.55 0.68
N ILE A 105 10.34 6.22 0.76
CA ILE A 105 10.92 5.45 1.85
C ILE A 105 11.96 4.49 1.26
N PRO A 106 13.26 4.83 1.35
CA PRO A 106 14.33 3.94 0.93
C PRO A 106 14.34 2.65 1.77
N ALA A 107 14.61 1.54 1.11
CA ALA A 107 14.92 0.30 1.79
C ALA A 107 16.33 0.41 2.43
N PRO A 108 16.53 -0.11 3.66
CA PRO A 108 17.86 -0.09 4.28
C PRO A 108 18.87 -0.99 3.55
N GLU A 109 18.38 -2.02 2.86
CA GLU A 109 19.14 -2.96 2.04
C GLU A 109 18.28 -3.28 0.80
N PRO A 110 18.86 -3.74 -0.32
CA PRO A 110 18.10 -4.22 -1.46
C PRO A 110 17.05 -5.24 -0.99
N PHE A 111 15.79 -5.06 -1.41
CA PHE A 111 14.74 -5.98 -1.02
C PHE A 111 14.98 -7.37 -1.61
N TRP A 112 15.51 -7.40 -2.84
CA TRP A 112 15.78 -8.59 -3.63
C TRP A 112 17.01 -8.38 -4.50
N ASP A 113 17.87 -9.39 -4.60
CA ASP A 113 19.11 -9.31 -5.38
C ASP A 113 18.88 -9.25 -6.90
N ASP A 114 17.69 -9.66 -7.34
CA ASP A 114 17.29 -9.76 -8.75
C ASP A 114 16.41 -8.60 -9.23
N LEU A 115 16.10 -7.62 -8.38
CA LEU A 115 15.26 -6.47 -8.70
C LEU A 115 15.98 -5.14 -8.49
N ASP A 116 15.70 -4.16 -9.36
CA ASP A 116 16.23 -2.80 -9.25
C ASP A 116 15.51 -1.94 -8.20
N MET A 117 14.48 -2.51 -7.54
CA MET A 117 13.65 -1.83 -6.55
C MET A 117 14.42 -1.57 -5.25
N ALA A 118 14.52 -0.31 -4.86
CA ALA A 118 15.35 0.15 -3.75
C ALA A 118 14.56 0.86 -2.65
N GLY A 119 13.24 0.97 -2.78
CA GLY A 119 12.37 1.60 -1.79
C GLY A 119 10.91 1.51 -2.20
N VAL A 120 10.09 2.28 -1.50
CA VAL A 120 8.68 2.47 -1.85
C VAL A 120 8.34 3.94 -1.87
N MET A 121 7.34 4.30 -2.67
CA MET A 121 6.67 5.58 -2.62
C MET A 121 5.22 5.36 -2.20
N ILE A 122 4.70 6.29 -1.40
CA ILE A 122 3.32 6.28 -0.94
C ILE A 122 2.49 7.15 -1.86
N VAL A 123 1.52 6.56 -2.54
CA VAL A 123 0.76 7.20 -3.62
C VAL A 123 -0.74 6.91 -3.48
N ASN A 124 -1.57 7.66 -4.22
CA ASN A 124 -2.94 7.24 -4.49
C ASN A 124 -2.92 6.01 -5.41
N HIS A 125 -3.96 5.19 -5.42
CA HIS A 125 -3.91 3.96 -6.20
C HIS A 125 -3.79 4.27 -7.71
N PRO A 126 -2.73 3.83 -8.41
CA PRO A 126 -2.39 4.32 -9.74
C PRO A 126 -3.41 3.97 -10.84
N TYR A 127 -4.24 2.94 -10.62
CA TYR A 127 -5.20 2.43 -11.61
C TYR A 127 -6.64 2.37 -11.11
N ILE A 128 -6.95 2.97 -9.95
CA ILE A 128 -8.32 3.03 -9.44
C ILE A 128 -8.72 4.49 -9.37
N GLU A 129 -9.62 4.88 -10.27
CA GLU A 129 -10.12 6.25 -10.34
C GLU A 129 -11.15 6.48 -9.21
N ASP A 130 -10.76 7.33 -8.25
CA ASP A 130 -11.56 7.91 -7.18
C ASP A 130 -12.12 6.98 -6.09
N GLY A 131 -12.04 7.46 -4.85
CA GLY A 131 -12.78 6.93 -3.70
C GLY A 131 -12.11 5.78 -2.97
N PHE A 132 -11.10 5.12 -3.56
CA PHE A 132 -10.37 4.05 -2.89
C PHE A 132 -9.64 4.53 -1.62
N GLU A 133 -9.18 5.76 -1.63
CA GLU A 133 -8.34 6.40 -0.63
C GLU A 133 -9.12 6.73 0.64
N SER A 134 -10.46 6.73 0.59
CA SER A 134 -11.34 7.19 1.66
C SER A 134 -12.36 6.14 2.05
N VAL A 135 -12.10 5.43 3.15
CA VAL A 135 -13.09 4.51 3.73
C VAL A 135 -14.10 5.30 4.55
N GLN A 136 -15.37 5.17 4.16
CA GLN A 136 -16.49 5.87 4.79
C GLN A 136 -17.21 4.98 5.79
N ASN A 137 -17.69 5.59 6.88
CA ASN A 137 -18.59 4.94 7.82
C ASN A 137 -20.04 4.90 7.29
N ALA A 138 -20.95 4.31 8.07
CA ALA A 138 -22.37 4.19 7.71
C ALA A 138 -23.10 5.55 7.52
N GLU A 139 -22.52 6.66 7.98
CA GLU A 139 -23.06 8.01 7.81
C GLU A 139 -22.43 8.73 6.60
N GLY A 140 -21.58 8.06 5.83
CA GLY A 140 -20.87 8.63 4.66
C GLY A 140 -19.70 9.54 5.02
N ARG A 141 -19.23 9.52 6.28
CA ARG A 141 -18.06 10.31 6.69
C ARG A 141 -16.80 9.46 6.58
N THR A 142 -15.73 10.02 6.04
CA THR A 142 -14.42 9.37 6.03
C THR A 142 -13.95 9.11 7.46
N GLU A 143 -13.65 7.85 7.76
CA GLU A 143 -13.16 7.41 9.07
C GLU A 143 -11.75 6.82 9.02
N MET A 144 -11.28 6.47 7.82
CA MET A 144 -9.96 5.88 7.58
C MET A 144 -9.51 6.17 6.15
N GLN A 145 -8.20 6.28 5.95
CA GLN A 145 -7.60 6.41 4.62
C GLN A 145 -6.94 5.11 4.16
N MET A 146 -6.97 4.87 2.85
CA MET A 146 -6.15 3.86 2.18
C MET A 146 -4.97 4.56 1.51
N LEU A 147 -3.76 4.04 1.70
CA LEU A 147 -2.57 4.52 1.01
C LEU A 147 -1.96 3.37 0.22
N THR A 148 -1.46 3.67 -0.99
CA THR A 148 -0.86 2.66 -1.85
C THR A 148 0.65 2.72 -1.76
N VAL A 149 1.27 1.56 -1.61
CA VAL A 149 2.71 1.34 -1.60
C VAL A 149 3.12 0.91 -3.00
N VAL A 150 3.85 1.77 -3.71
CA VAL A 150 4.41 1.48 -5.03
C VAL A 150 5.93 1.30 -4.91
N PRO A 151 6.52 0.20 -5.41
CA PRO A 151 7.96 0.04 -5.42
C PRO A 151 8.62 1.03 -6.38
N VAL A 152 9.76 1.57 -5.94
CA VAL A 152 10.55 2.55 -6.71
C VAL A 152 12.02 2.16 -6.76
N THR A 153 12.68 2.49 -7.87
CA THR A 153 14.11 2.21 -8.07
C THR A 153 14.98 3.23 -7.36
N ALA A 154 16.28 2.94 -7.20
CA ALA A 154 17.22 3.89 -6.62
C ALA A 154 17.32 5.20 -7.42
N ALA A 155 17.18 5.12 -8.75
CA ALA A 155 17.22 6.29 -9.63
C ALA A 155 15.97 7.17 -9.44
N GLU A 156 14.79 6.57 -9.33
CA GLU A 156 13.53 7.29 -9.05
C GLU A 156 13.57 7.96 -7.67
N ILE A 157 14.11 7.28 -6.64
CA ILE A 157 14.32 7.89 -5.32
C ILE A 157 15.24 9.11 -5.43
N ALA A 158 16.37 8.99 -6.15
CA ALA A 158 17.28 10.10 -6.33
C ALA A 158 16.61 11.26 -7.09
N TYR A 159 15.79 10.94 -8.10
CA TYR A 159 15.05 11.91 -8.88
C TYR A 159 14.04 12.68 -8.03
N VAL A 160 13.23 12.03 -7.21
CA VAL A 160 12.28 12.69 -6.29
C VAL A 160 13.01 13.59 -5.28
N ASN A 161 14.18 13.19 -4.80
CA ASN A 161 14.97 14.04 -3.90
C ASN A 161 15.51 15.30 -4.59
N GLU A 162 15.74 15.26 -5.91
CA GLU A 162 16.19 16.42 -6.69
C GLU A 162 15.03 17.29 -7.17
N ARG A 163 13.92 16.67 -7.58
CA ARG A 163 12.86 17.28 -8.40
C ARG A 163 11.46 17.27 -7.80
N ASP A 164 11.26 16.59 -6.67
CA ASP A 164 9.97 16.26 -6.03
C ASP A 164 9.16 15.11 -6.67
N ALA A 165 8.06 14.74 -6.02
CA ALA A 165 7.19 13.63 -6.38
C ALA A 165 6.33 13.93 -7.62
N ASP A 166 5.88 15.17 -7.79
CA ASP A 166 5.06 15.59 -8.91
C ASP A 166 5.83 15.39 -10.22
N ALA A 167 7.12 15.73 -10.23
CA ALA A 167 7.98 15.50 -11.38
C ALA A 167 8.16 14.00 -11.72
N LEU A 168 8.08 13.09 -10.74
CA LEU A 168 8.14 11.64 -11.02
C LEU A 168 6.80 11.12 -11.55
N TYR A 169 5.67 11.64 -11.04
CA TYR A 169 4.36 11.30 -11.59
C TYR A 169 4.25 11.68 -13.07
N GLU A 170 4.74 12.87 -13.44
CA GLU A 170 4.79 13.30 -14.85
C GLU A 170 5.56 12.31 -15.72
N ILE A 171 6.72 11.83 -15.26
CA ILE A 171 7.51 10.83 -16.00
C ILE A 171 6.81 9.48 -16.09
N TRP A 172 6.21 9.00 -15.00
CA TRP A 172 5.46 7.75 -15.03
C TRP A 172 4.29 7.80 -16.00
N GLU A 173 3.61 8.95 -16.09
CA GLU A 173 2.54 9.18 -17.06
C GLU A 173 3.08 9.24 -18.49
N GLU A 174 4.13 10.04 -18.74
CA GLU A 174 4.73 10.23 -20.07
C GLU A 174 5.29 8.93 -20.67
N GLU A 175 5.92 8.10 -19.84
CA GLU A 175 6.53 6.83 -20.26
C GLU A 175 5.56 5.64 -20.17
N GLU A 176 4.28 5.86 -19.84
CA GLU A 176 3.27 4.82 -19.62
C GLU A 176 3.80 3.71 -18.68
N THR A 177 4.44 4.11 -17.58
CA THR A 177 5.15 3.18 -16.68
C THR A 177 4.16 2.22 -16.02
N ASP A 178 4.39 0.91 -16.17
CA ASP A 178 3.60 -0.12 -15.52
C ASP A 178 3.97 -0.25 -14.03
N LEU A 179 3.31 0.50 -13.16
CA LEU A 179 3.56 0.51 -11.71
C LEU A 179 3.10 -0.79 -11.01
N LEU A 180 2.43 -1.71 -11.72
CA LEU A 180 2.05 -3.03 -11.20
C LEU A 180 3.16 -4.07 -11.38
N ASP A 181 4.11 -3.81 -12.29
CA ASP A 181 5.25 -4.68 -12.56
C ASP A 181 6.46 -4.28 -11.71
N VAL A 182 6.75 -5.06 -10.67
CA VAL A 182 7.92 -4.83 -9.79
C VAL A 182 9.25 -5.17 -10.46
N THR A 183 9.22 -5.78 -11.65
CA THR A 183 10.40 -6.12 -12.46
C THR A 183 10.71 -5.08 -13.53
N ARG A 184 9.89 -4.02 -13.63
CA ARG A 184 10.10 -2.92 -14.58
C ARG A 184 11.45 -2.25 -14.35
N ALA A 185 11.99 -1.67 -15.43
CA ALA A 185 13.12 -0.77 -15.33
C ALA A 185 12.72 0.58 -14.72
N SER A 186 13.72 1.37 -14.33
CA SER A 186 13.54 2.78 -13.97
C SER A 186 12.86 3.55 -15.11
N ALA A 187 11.96 4.46 -14.76
CA ALA A 187 11.38 5.42 -15.71
C ALA A 187 12.27 6.66 -15.93
N VAL A 188 13.26 6.86 -15.05
CA VAL A 188 14.27 7.95 -15.11
C VAL A 188 15.64 7.45 -15.54
#